data_AF-R1EHR5-F1
#
_entry.id   AF-R1EHR5-F1
#
_cell.length_a   1.000
_cell.length_b   1.000
_cell.length_c   1.000
_cell.angle_alpha   90.00
_cell.angle_beta   90.00
_cell.angle_gamma   90.00
#
_symmetry.space_group_name_H-M   'P 1'
#
loop_
_entity.id
_entity.type
_entity.pdbx_description
1 polymer ?
#
loop_
_entity_poly.entity_id
_entity_poly.type
_entity_poly.pdbx_seq_one_letter_code
_entity_poly.pdbx_strand_id
1 'polypeptide(L)'
;MRGPVLLTDEQLAAYDGSDPSKPIYLALNGTIYDVTPGVHFYGPGGGYHFFAGRDAARAFVTGCFEEDLTPDLRGIEDMYIPIEDEPSTSSSSSTSTSSDPAADPEPTLTPAEIKNRNAKERREARKKVADVIDGWARVFGGETGKDYVAVGKVVREEGWLEKLPRRELCQKAKDLRPKRGKGRKKKGKKDAKKEDAGKK
;
A
#
# COMPACT_ATOMS: atom_id res chain seq x y z
N MET A 1 -23.65 -20.40 16.89
CA MET A 1 -22.53 -19.74 16.20
C MET A 1 -22.12 -18.54 17.04
N ARG A 2 -20.81 -18.35 17.30
CA ARG A 2 -20.36 -17.09 17.93
C ARG A 2 -20.54 -15.97 16.89
N GLY A 3 -21.06 -14.83 17.31
CA GLY A 3 -21.23 -13.67 16.43
C GLY A 3 -19.89 -13.12 15.91
N PRO A 4 -19.92 -12.13 15.01
CA PRO A 4 -18.70 -11.52 14.49
C PRO A 4 -17.88 -10.89 15.63
N VAL A 5 -16.56 -11.05 15.55
CA VAL A 5 -15.61 -10.42 16.47
C VAL A 5 -15.56 -8.91 16.20
N LEU A 6 -15.85 -8.09 17.20
CA LEU A 6 -15.77 -6.64 17.10
C LEU A 6 -14.76 -6.14 18.13
N LEU A 7 -13.65 -5.58 17.66
CA LEU A 7 -12.55 -5.15 18.53
C LEU A 7 -12.14 -3.72 18.18
N THR A 8 -11.78 -2.90 19.16
CA THR A 8 -11.00 -1.68 18.91
C THR A 8 -9.56 -2.04 18.54
N ASP A 9 -8.77 -1.08 18.03
CA ASP A 9 -7.35 -1.31 17.77
C ASP A 9 -6.59 -1.76 19.04
N GLU A 10 -6.92 -1.19 20.19
CA GLU A 10 -6.33 -1.57 21.49
C GLU A 10 -6.70 -2.99 21.90
N GLN A 11 -7.95 -3.41 21.68
CA GLN A 11 -8.39 -4.76 21.98
C GLN A 11 -7.78 -5.78 21.01
N LEU A 12 -7.64 -5.42 19.73
CA LEU A 12 -6.99 -6.24 18.73
C LEU A 12 -5.53 -6.54 19.09
N ALA A 13 -4.81 -5.59 19.71
CA ALA A 13 -3.42 -5.76 20.13
C ALA A 13 -3.21 -6.92 21.11
N ALA A 14 -4.25 -7.33 21.84
CA ALA A 14 -4.18 -8.48 22.75
C ALA A 14 -4.20 -9.86 22.06
N TYR A 15 -4.28 -9.90 20.71
CA TYR A 15 -4.32 -11.09 19.87
C TYR A 15 -3.07 -11.19 18.97
N ASP A 16 -1.92 -10.82 19.52
CA ASP A 16 -0.61 -10.86 18.86
C ASP A 16 0.07 -12.25 18.90
N GLY A 17 -0.52 -13.20 19.62
CA GLY A 17 0.02 -14.55 19.82
C GLY A 17 0.96 -14.70 21.01
N SER A 18 1.16 -13.65 21.83
CA SER A 18 1.90 -13.75 23.09
C SER A 18 1.19 -14.62 24.13
N ASP A 19 -0.14 -14.63 24.11
CA ASP A 19 -0.99 -15.48 24.94
C ASP A 19 -1.43 -16.73 24.14
N PRO A 20 -0.90 -17.93 24.45
CA PRO A 20 -1.21 -19.15 23.71
C PRO A 20 -2.65 -19.63 23.88
N SER A 21 -3.42 -19.05 24.82
CA SER A 21 -4.85 -19.35 24.99
C SER A 21 -5.75 -18.57 24.03
N LYS A 22 -5.20 -17.57 23.34
CA LYS A 22 -5.92 -16.72 22.39
C LYS A 22 -5.56 -17.06 20.94
N PRO A 23 -6.48 -16.84 20.00
CA PRO A 23 -6.15 -16.87 18.58
C PRO A 23 -5.22 -15.70 18.23
N ILE A 24 -4.55 -15.81 17.09
CA ILE A 24 -3.71 -14.76 16.51
C ILE A 24 -4.53 -14.06 15.45
N TYR A 25 -4.73 -12.76 15.63
CA TYR A 25 -5.49 -11.93 14.70
C TYR A 25 -4.60 -10.98 13.92
N LEU A 26 -5.00 -10.71 12.69
CA LEU A 26 -4.43 -9.69 11.83
C LEU A 26 -5.59 -8.94 11.19
N ALA A 27 -5.53 -7.62 11.19
CA ALA A 27 -6.50 -6.81 10.49
C ALA A 27 -5.97 -6.25 9.17
N LEU A 28 -6.84 -6.23 8.17
CA LEU A 28 -6.60 -5.61 6.88
C LEU A 28 -7.81 -4.76 6.52
N ASN A 29 -7.59 -3.45 6.51
CA ASN A 29 -8.59 -2.44 6.14
C ASN A 29 -9.89 -2.61 6.96
N GLY A 30 -9.73 -2.72 8.27
CA GLY A 30 -10.81 -2.90 9.24
C GLY A 30 -11.42 -4.29 9.28
N THR A 31 -10.99 -5.27 8.47
CA THR A 31 -11.45 -6.66 8.57
C THR A 31 -10.47 -7.49 9.37
N ILE A 32 -10.97 -8.21 10.38
CA ILE A 32 -10.17 -9.07 11.25
C ILE A 32 -10.16 -10.48 10.67
N TYR A 33 -8.95 -11.03 10.51
CA TYR A 33 -8.72 -12.39 10.05
C TYR A 33 -8.07 -13.21 11.16
N ASP A 34 -8.55 -14.44 11.34
CA ASP A 34 -7.87 -15.44 12.16
C ASP A 34 -6.73 -16.05 11.36
N VAL A 35 -5.52 -15.76 11.80
CA VAL A 35 -4.27 -16.26 11.22
C VAL A 35 -3.56 -17.24 12.14
N THR A 36 -4.26 -17.79 13.15
CA THR A 36 -3.74 -18.81 14.08
C THR A 36 -3.14 -20.02 13.36
N PRO A 37 -3.73 -20.54 12.25
CA PRO A 37 -3.09 -21.63 11.49
C PRO A 37 -1.70 -21.26 10.95
N GLY A 38 -1.40 -19.97 10.82
CA GLY A 38 -0.11 -19.41 10.42
C GLY A 38 0.80 -19.04 11.59
N VAL A 39 0.68 -19.68 12.76
CA VAL A 39 1.45 -19.34 13.98
C VAL A 39 2.97 -19.28 13.76
N HIS A 40 3.54 -20.12 12.88
CA HIS A 40 4.98 -20.06 12.56
C HIS A 40 5.40 -18.75 11.87
N PHE A 41 4.45 -18.03 11.27
CA PHE A 41 4.68 -16.75 10.60
C PHE A 41 4.33 -15.56 11.50
N TYR A 42 3.19 -15.62 12.17
CA TYR A 42 2.61 -14.48 12.90
C TYR A 42 2.75 -14.58 14.43
N GLY A 43 3.02 -15.77 14.97
CA GLY A 43 3.27 -15.96 16.39
C GLY A 43 4.65 -15.46 16.82
N PRO A 44 4.93 -15.44 18.13
CA PRO A 44 6.21 -14.97 18.67
C PRO A 44 7.42 -15.65 18.00
N GLY A 45 8.38 -14.85 17.54
CA GLY A 45 9.56 -15.32 16.80
C GLY A 45 9.35 -15.55 15.30
N GLY A 46 8.11 -15.45 14.81
CA GLY A 46 7.80 -15.50 13.39
C GLY A 46 8.21 -14.21 12.65
N GLY A 47 8.68 -14.34 11.41
CA GLY A 47 9.16 -13.21 10.61
C GLY A 47 8.08 -12.20 10.21
N TYR A 48 6.80 -12.49 10.44
CA TYR A 48 5.67 -11.60 10.19
C TYR A 48 4.90 -11.24 11.47
N HIS A 49 5.49 -11.50 12.64
CA HIS A 49 4.86 -11.28 13.94
C HIS A 49 4.44 -9.82 14.16
N PHE A 50 5.15 -8.85 13.59
CA PHE A 50 4.81 -7.43 13.68
C PHE A 50 3.43 -7.05 13.08
N PHE A 51 2.80 -7.95 12.31
CA PHE A 51 1.42 -7.77 11.84
C PHE A 51 0.36 -8.30 12.80
N ALA A 52 0.74 -9.18 13.73
CA ALA A 52 -0.19 -9.78 14.67
C ALA A 52 -0.75 -8.72 15.64
N GLY A 53 -2.04 -8.82 15.95
CA GLY A 53 -2.78 -7.87 16.78
C GLY A 53 -2.93 -6.47 16.18
N ARG A 54 -2.73 -6.28 14.87
CA ARG A 54 -2.70 -4.94 14.24
C ARG A 54 -3.47 -4.87 12.94
N ASP A 55 -4.01 -3.70 12.63
CA ASP A 55 -4.44 -3.35 11.27
C ASP A 55 -3.29 -2.72 10.51
N ALA A 56 -2.74 -3.46 9.56
CA ALA A 56 -1.53 -3.07 8.82
C ALA A 56 -1.80 -2.82 7.33
N ALA A 57 -3.02 -2.38 7.00
CA ALA A 57 -3.44 -2.19 5.62
C ALA A 57 -2.47 -1.37 4.77
N ARG A 58 -1.91 -0.29 5.34
CA ARG A 58 -0.95 0.57 4.64
C ARG A 58 0.31 -0.21 4.24
N ALA A 59 0.89 -0.98 5.16
CA ALA A 59 2.09 -1.78 4.91
C ALA A 59 1.91 -2.77 3.75
N PHE A 60 0.74 -3.41 3.61
CA PHE A 60 0.46 -4.33 2.50
C PHE A 60 0.47 -3.67 1.12
N VAL A 61 0.21 -2.36 1.05
CA VAL A 61 0.27 -1.60 -0.20
C VAL A 61 1.67 -1.00 -0.41
N THR A 62 2.26 -0.42 0.63
CA THR A 62 3.56 0.27 0.52
C THR A 62 4.75 -0.69 0.48
N GLY A 63 4.59 -1.91 1.01
CA GLY A 63 5.68 -2.86 1.19
C GLY A 63 6.66 -2.45 2.29
N CYS A 64 6.30 -1.49 3.14
CA CYS A 64 7.08 -0.98 4.27
C CYS A 64 6.57 -1.61 5.57
N PHE A 65 6.89 -2.89 5.74
CA PHE A 65 6.26 -3.77 6.71
C PHE A 65 6.57 -3.46 8.18
N GLU A 66 7.62 -2.69 8.47
CA GLU A 66 7.96 -2.30 9.85
C GLU A 66 7.61 -0.83 10.16
N GLU A 67 7.36 0.01 9.14
CA GLU A 67 7.10 1.45 9.29
C GLU A 67 5.61 1.81 9.14
N ASP A 68 4.89 1.09 8.28
CA ASP A 68 3.52 1.40 7.86
C ASP A 68 2.48 0.45 8.47
N LEU A 69 2.71 0.03 9.72
CA LEU A 69 1.80 -0.80 10.51
C LEU A 69 0.58 -0.01 11.00
N THR A 70 -0.23 0.46 10.06
CA THR A 70 -1.40 1.31 10.30
C THR A 70 -2.51 1.06 9.27
N PRO A 71 -3.78 1.29 9.64
CA PRO A 71 -4.92 1.31 8.71
C PRO A 71 -4.97 2.54 7.77
N ASP A 72 -4.15 3.58 7.95
CA ASP A 72 -4.26 4.83 7.18
C ASP A 72 -3.86 4.67 5.70
N LEU A 73 -4.85 4.61 4.80
CA LEU A 73 -4.64 4.51 3.36
C LEU A 73 -4.48 5.86 2.64
N ARG A 74 -4.57 7.00 3.34
CA ARG A 74 -4.48 8.33 2.71
C ARG A 74 -3.11 8.54 2.10
N GLY A 75 -3.09 9.08 0.88
CA GLY A 75 -1.86 9.44 0.17
C GLY A 75 -1.07 8.27 -0.40
N ILE A 76 -1.47 7.02 -0.14
CA ILE A 76 -0.83 5.86 -0.76
C ILE A 76 -0.97 5.90 -2.28
N GLU A 77 -2.04 6.51 -2.81
CA GLU A 77 -2.21 6.61 -4.25
C GLU A 77 -1.07 7.37 -4.94
N ASP A 78 -0.36 8.24 -4.22
CA ASP A 78 0.76 9.00 -4.77
C ASP A 78 1.92 8.06 -5.20
N MET A 79 1.99 6.83 -4.66
CA MET A 79 2.91 5.77 -5.11
C MET A 79 2.74 5.40 -6.59
N TYR A 80 1.52 5.51 -7.10
CA TYR A 80 1.18 5.09 -8.46
C TYR A 80 1.08 6.25 -9.45
N ILE A 81 1.20 7.49 -8.97
CA ILE A 81 1.13 8.70 -9.78
C ILE A 81 2.54 9.04 -10.28
N PRO A 82 2.76 9.14 -11.60
CA PRO A 82 4.08 9.45 -12.14
C PRO A 82 4.58 10.81 -11.68
N ILE A 83 5.82 10.84 -11.20
CA ILE A 83 6.58 12.05 -10.90
C ILE A 83 6.96 12.68 -12.25
N GLU A 84 6.71 13.98 -12.40
CA GLU A 84 7.28 14.78 -13.48
C GLU A 84 8.80 14.79 -13.29
N ASP A 85 9.57 14.46 -14.33
CA ASP A 85 11.01 14.70 -14.26
C ASP A 85 11.21 16.22 -14.04
N GLU A 86 12.05 16.60 -13.06
CA GLU A 86 12.36 17.99 -12.69
C GLU A 86 12.44 18.92 -13.92
N PRO A 87 11.95 20.17 -13.82
CA PRO A 87 11.66 20.99 -14.98
C PRO A 87 12.94 21.35 -15.74
N SER A 88 12.97 21.03 -17.03
CA SER A 88 13.35 22.07 -17.99
C SER A 88 12.26 23.15 -17.90
N THR A 89 12.51 24.14 -17.04
CA THR A 89 11.99 25.51 -17.08
C THR A 89 10.61 25.69 -17.72
N SER A 90 9.53 25.35 -17.00
CA SER A 90 8.18 25.75 -17.41
C SER A 90 7.29 26.03 -16.19
N SER A 91 7.74 26.98 -15.37
CA SER A 91 6.84 27.86 -14.63
C SER A 91 7.07 29.26 -15.14
N SER A 92 6.04 29.77 -15.81
CA SER A 92 5.90 31.10 -16.37
C SER A 92 6.57 32.18 -15.52
N SER A 93 7.65 32.75 -16.04
CA SER A 93 8.04 34.13 -15.82
C SER A 93 8.93 34.58 -16.97
N SER A 94 8.47 35.66 -17.61
CA SER A 94 9.22 36.62 -18.44
C SER A 94 9.87 36.13 -19.74
N THR A 95 9.24 36.52 -20.85
CA THR A 95 9.85 37.20 -21.99
C THR A 95 11.27 36.77 -22.37
N SER A 96 11.38 35.88 -23.34
CA SER A 96 12.54 35.82 -24.23
C SER A 96 12.06 35.98 -25.66
N THR A 97 12.15 37.22 -26.14
CA THR A 97 12.19 37.54 -27.57
C THR A 97 13.46 36.91 -28.15
N SER A 98 13.38 35.64 -28.58
CA SER A 98 14.43 35.02 -29.40
C SER A 98 13.88 34.87 -30.81
N SER A 99 14.33 35.78 -31.65
CA SER A 99 14.12 35.80 -33.09
C SER A 99 14.98 34.72 -33.77
N ASP A 100 14.59 33.45 -33.60
CA ASP A 100 15.10 32.32 -34.39
C ASP A 100 13.92 31.57 -35.02
N PRO A 101 13.79 31.55 -36.37
CA PRO A 101 12.72 30.84 -37.04
C PRO A 101 13.06 29.36 -37.24
N ALA A 102 12.08 28.50 -36.96
CA ALA A 102 11.98 27.08 -37.33
C ALA A 102 12.60 26.02 -36.39
N ALA A 103 11.98 25.85 -35.23
CA ALA A 103 11.72 24.51 -34.70
C ALA A 103 10.26 24.47 -34.25
N ASP A 104 9.46 23.55 -34.80
CA ASP A 104 8.07 23.37 -34.37
C ASP A 104 8.04 23.11 -32.86
N PRO A 105 7.29 23.89 -32.07
CA PRO A 105 7.22 23.65 -30.63
C PRO A 105 6.55 22.29 -30.38
N GLU A 106 7.25 21.41 -29.66
CA GLU A 106 6.70 20.17 -29.12
C GLU A 106 5.31 20.44 -28.52
N PRO A 107 4.29 19.62 -28.81
CA PRO A 107 2.94 19.87 -28.33
C PRO A 107 2.88 19.76 -26.80
N THR A 108 2.88 20.91 -26.14
CA THR A 108 2.69 21.01 -24.69
C THR A 108 1.20 20.96 -24.37
N LEU A 109 0.84 20.12 -23.38
CA LEU A 109 -0.56 20.00 -22.94
C LEU A 109 -1.06 21.32 -22.36
N THR A 110 -2.32 21.65 -22.64
CA THR A 110 -3.01 22.79 -22.02
C THR A 110 -3.24 22.56 -20.52
N PRO A 111 -3.45 23.62 -19.72
CA PRO A 111 -3.78 23.47 -18.30
C PRO A 111 -5.01 22.61 -18.03
N ALA A 112 -6.02 22.67 -18.90
CA ALA A 112 -7.22 21.85 -18.80
C ALA A 112 -6.91 20.36 -19.04
N GLU A 113 -6.08 20.04 -20.03
CA GLU A 113 -5.65 18.67 -20.30
C GLU A 113 -4.78 18.13 -19.17
N ILE A 114 -3.87 18.93 -18.61
CA ILE A 114 -3.06 18.58 -17.43
C ILE A 114 -3.98 18.26 -16.25
N LYS A 115 -4.96 19.11 -15.96
CA LYS A 115 -5.94 18.88 -14.89
C LYS A 115 -6.71 17.56 -15.11
N ASN A 116 -7.19 17.31 -16.32
CA ASN A 116 -7.94 16.11 -16.67
C ASN A 116 -7.07 14.84 -16.54
N ARG A 117 -5.84 14.90 -17.03
CA ARG A 117 -4.84 13.83 -16.90
C ARG A 117 -4.56 13.52 -15.43
N ASN A 118 -4.27 14.54 -14.62
CA ASN A 118 -3.95 14.38 -13.20
C ASN A 118 -5.14 13.80 -12.42
N ALA A 119 -6.37 14.22 -12.74
CA ALA A 119 -7.58 13.66 -12.13
C ALA A 119 -7.78 12.18 -12.51
N LYS A 120 -7.57 11.83 -13.79
CA LYS A 120 -7.64 10.45 -14.26
C LYS A 120 -6.59 9.57 -13.59
N GLU A 121 -5.35 10.02 -13.53
CA GLU A 121 -4.25 9.29 -12.88
C GLU A 121 -4.49 9.08 -11.40
N ARG A 122 -4.98 10.10 -10.68
CA ARG A 122 -5.33 9.94 -9.26
C ARG A 122 -6.46 8.92 -9.06
N ARG A 123 -7.47 8.89 -9.95
CA ARG A 123 -8.54 7.89 -9.90
C ARG A 123 -8.00 6.48 -10.15
N GLU A 124 -7.15 6.30 -11.16
CA GLU A 124 -6.53 5.01 -11.48
C GLU A 124 -5.60 4.55 -10.35
N ALA A 125 -4.86 5.47 -9.74
CA ALA A 125 -3.99 5.19 -8.60
C ALA A 125 -4.77 4.72 -7.37
N ARG A 126 -5.91 5.36 -7.06
CA ARG A 126 -6.80 4.91 -5.99
C ARG A 126 -7.40 3.54 -6.27
N LYS A 127 -7.75 3.26 -7.53
CA LYS A 127 -8.20 1.92 -7.93
C LYS A 127 -7.11 0.88 -7.69
N LYS A 128 -5.86 1.16 -8.05
CA LYS A 128 -4.73 0.24 -7.79
C LYS A 128 -4.54 -0.05 -6.30
N VAL A 129 -4.68 0.96 -5.43
CA VAL A 129 -4.65 0.75 -3.97
C VAL A 129 -5.75 -0.22 -3.55
N ALA A 130 -6.98 0.00 -4.01
CA ALA A 130 -8.11 -0.88 -3.71
C ALA A 130 -7.87 -2.31 -4.23
N ASP A 131 -7.42 -2.46 -5.49
CA ASP A 131 -7.14 -3.77 -6.10
C ASP A 131 -6.06 -4.55 -5.31
N VAL A 132 -5.05 -3.86 -4.75
CA VAL A 132 -4.03 -4.48 -3.89
C VAL A 132 -4.63 -4.96 -2.57
N ILE A 133 -5.44 -4.13 -1.91
CA ILE A 133 -6.13 -4.51 -0.67
C ILE A 133 -7.06 -5.70 -0.92
N ASP A 134 -7.84 -5.68 -2.00
CA ASP A 134 -8.72 -6.78 -2.38
C ASP A 134 -7.92 -8.06 -2.65
N GLY A 135 -6.78 -7.96 -3.31
CA GLY A 135 -5.87 -9.09 -3.51
C GLY A 135 -5.43 -9.74 -2.20
N TRP A 136 -5.03 -8.94 -1.22
CA TRP A 136 -4.67 -9.43 0.11
C TRP A 136 -5.88 -9.95 0.90
N ALA A 137 -7.05 -9.31 0.75
CA ALA A 137 -8.28 -9.79 1.38
C ALA A 137 -8.66 -11.19 0.89
N ARG A 138 -8.48 -11.50 -0.40
CA ARG A 138 -8.67 -12.86 -0.94
C ARG A 138 -7.67 -13.86 -0.34
N VAL A 139 -6.41 -13.45 -0.15
CA VAL A 139 -5.39 -14.29 0.51
C VAL A 139 -5.82 -14.65 1.93
N PHE A 140 -6.19 -13.65 2.73
CA PHE A 140 -6.58 -13.86 4.13
C PHE A 140 -8.01 -14.41 4.29
N GLY A 141 -8.86 -14.27 3.28
CA GLY A 141 -10.18 -14.88 3.21
C GLY A 141 -10.18 -16.36 2.79
N GLY A 142 -9.00 -16.95 2.61
CA GLY A 142 -8.84 -18.38 2.35
C GLY A 142 -8.89 -18.80 0.87
N GLU A 143 -9.08 -17.87 -0.06
CA GLU A 143 -9.15 -18.18 -1.51
C GLU A 143 -7.82 -18.70 -2.08
N THR A 144 -6.72 -18.57 -1.34
CA THR A 144 -5.40 -19.07 -1.73
C THR A 144 -5.04 -20.45 -1.17
N GLY A 145 -6.01 -21.16 -0.58
CA GLY A 145 -5.78 -22.45 0.08
C GLY A 145 -5.08 -22.33 1.43
N LYS A 146 -5.04 -21.12 2.00
CA LYS A 146 -4.63 -20.89 3.39
C LYS A 146 -5.87 -21.05 4.27
N ASP A 147 -5.74 -21.68 5.43
CA ASP A 147 -6.85 -21.90 6.35
C ASP A 147 -7.19 -20.65 7.19
N TYR A 148 -6.96 -19.46 6.65
CA TYR A 148 -7.31 -18.20 7.29
C TYR A 148 -8.77 -17.87 7.02
N VAL A 149 -9.41 -17.21 7.98
CA VAL A 149 -10.83 -16.88 7.88
C VAL A 149 -11.11 -15.47 8.39
N ALA A 150 -12.00 -14.76 7.71
CA ALA A 150 -12.51 -13.49 8.23
C ALA A 150 -13.44 -13.77 9.42
N VAL A 151 -13.14 -13.17 10.58
CA VAL A 151 -13.87 -13.41 11.83
C VAL A 151 -14.59 -12.18 12.35
N GLY A 152 -14.28 -10.99 11.83
CA GLY A 152 -14.71 -9.77 12.49
C GLY A 152 -14.34 -8.45 11.82
N LYS A 153 -14.57 -7.37 12.56
CA LYS A 153 -14.26 -5.99 12.15
C LYS A 153 -13.57 -5.22 13.28
N VAL A 154 -12.65 -4.34 12.90
CA VAL A 154 -12.09 -3.34 13.80
C VAL A 154 -13.06 -2.17 13.91
N VAL A 155 -13.40 -1.80 15.13
CA VAL A 155 -14.32 -0.71 15.45
C VAL A 155 -13.50 0.53 15.80
N ARG A 156 -13.82 1.64 15.13
CA ARG A 156 -13.18 2.95 15.34
C ARG A 156 -14.25 4.02 15.37
N GLU A 157 -13.96 5.14 16.04
CA GLU A 157 -14.86 6.29 16.06
C GLU A 157 -15.07 6.86 14.66
N GLU A 158 -16.24 7.42 14.38
CA GLU A 158 -16.43 8.15 13.14
C GLU A 158 -15.48 9.35 13.08
N GLY A 159 -14.87 9.57 11.91
CA GLY A 159 -13.91 10.65 11.72
C GLY A 159 -12.57 10.47 12.46
N TRP A 160 -12.25 9.27 12.95
CA TRP A 160 -11.00 9.00 13.69
C TRP A 160 -9.75 9.38 12.89
N LEU A 161 -9.82 9.25 11.56
CA LEU A 161 -8.69 9.42 10.68
C LEU A 161 -8.34 10.91 10.48
N GLU A 162 -9.34 11.78 10.46
CA GLU A 162 -9.23 13.24 10.37
C GLU A 162 -8.53 13.84 11.60
N LYS A 163 -8.63 13.16 12.76
CA LYS A 163 -7.94 13.55 14.00
C LYS A 163 -6.45 13.28 13.97
N LEU A 164 -5.97 12.46 13.02
CA LEU A 164 -4.58 12.05 12.91
C LEU A 164 -3.85 12.82 11.81
N PRO A 165 -2.57 13.20 12.03
CA PRO A 165 -1.77 13.83 10.99
C PRO A 165 -1.66 12.89 9.78
N ARG A 166 -1.73 13.46 8.58
CA ARG A 166 -1.59 12.69 7.34
C ARG A 166 -0.17 12.15 7.25
N ARG A 167 -0.04 10.84 7.08
CA ARG A 167 1.26 10.19 6.93
C ARG A 167 1.80 10.34 5.52
N GLU A 168 3.10 10.63 5.42
CA GLU A 168 3.82 10.56 4.16
C GLU A 168 4.06 9.11 3.73
N LEU A 169 4.44 8.93 2.47
CA LEU A 169 4.96 7.65 2.00
C LEU A 169 6.32 7.35 2.67
N CYS A 170 6.55 6.09 3.06
CA CYS A 170 7.89 5.63 3.41
C CYS A 170 8.87 5.80 2.23
N GLN A 171 10.17 5.86 2.51
CA GLN A 171 11.18 6.16 1.49
C GLN A 171 11.17 5.12 0.34
N LYS A 172 11.05 3.84 0.66
CA LYS A 172 10.93 2.76 -0.34
C LYS A 172 9.74 2.98 -1.27
N ALA A 173 8.60 3.40 -0.75
CA ALA A 173 7.42 3.72 -1.55
C ALA A 173 7.63 4.96 -2.43
N LYS A 174 8.32 5.99 -1.91
CA LYS A 174 8.71 7.19 -2.68
C LYS A 174 9.62 6.82 -3.85
N ASP A 175 10.60 5.95 -3.65
CA ASP A 175 11.59 5.57 -4.66
C ASP A 175 11.02 4.68 -5.78
N LEU A 176 9.95 3.94 -5.48
CA LEU A 176 9.26 3.07 -6.44
C LEU A 176 8.24 3.81 -7.31
N ARG A 177 8.05 5.12 -7.09
CA ARG A 177 7.12 5.92 -7.88
C ARG A 177 7.51 5.92 -9.36
N PRO A 178 6.54 5.78 -10.29
CA PRO A 178 6.83 5.86 -11.70
C PRO A 178 7.36 7.26 -12.07
N LYS A 179 8.21 7.34 -13.08
CA LYS A 179 8.69 8.61 -13.64
C LYS A 179 8.03 8.84 -14.99
N ARG A 180 7.60 10.08 -15.26
CA ARG A 180 7.00 10.46 -16.54
C ARG A 180 8.13 10.67 -17.55
N GLY A 181 8.05 10.04 -18.73
CA GLY A 181 9.03 10.22 -19.82
C GLY A 181 10.09 9.13 -19.98
N LYS A 182 10.39 8.31 -18.97
CA LYS A 182 11.24 7.10 -19.17
C LYS A 182 10.39 5.92 -19.62
N GLY A 183 10.56 5.52 -20.89
CA GLY A 183 9.95 4.31 -21.45
C GLY A 183 10.08 3.12 -20.50
N ARG A 184 8.99 2.37 -20.30
CA ARG A 184 8.89 1.21 -19.41
C ARG A 184 10.06 0.24 -19.62
N LYS A 185 11.14 0.36 -18.85
CA LYS A 185 12.04 -0.78 -18.63
C LYS A 185 11.26 -1.75 -17.76
N LYS A 186 10.64 -2.78 -18.38
CA LYS A 186 10.11 -3.96 -17.68
C LYS A 186 11.20 -4.46 -16.75
N LYS A 187 11.07 -4.24 -15.43
CA LYS A 187 11.89 -4.98 -14.46
C LYS A 187 11.46 -6.44 -14.59
N GLY A 188 12.36 -7.26 -15.13
CA GLY A 188 12.19 -8.70 -15.23
C GLY A 188 11.88 -9.27 -13.85
N LYS A 189 10.82 -10.06 -13.78
CA LYS A 189 10.53 -10.95 -12.67
C LYS A 189 11.71 -11.93 -12.60
N LYS A 190 12.64 -11.72 -11.67
CA LYS A 190 13.61 -12.75 -11.30
C LYS A 190 12.88 -13.68 -10.35
N ASP A 191 12.47 -14.82 -10.89
CA ASP A 191 12.00 -15.95 -10.10
C ASP A 191 13.12 -16.35 -9.14
N ALA A 192 12.86 -16.22 -7.84
CA ALA A 192 13.70 -16.77 -6.79
C ALA A 192 13.54 -18.29 -6.81
N LYS A 193 14.34 -18.97 -7.64
CA LYS A 193 14.51 -20.42 -7.58
C LYS A 193 15.40 -20.72 -6.36
N LYS A 194 14.71 -21.13 -5.30
CA LYS A 194 15.16 -21.88 -4.12
C LYS A 194 16.43 -22.70 -4.41
N GLU A 195 17.58 -22.21 -3.93
CA GLU A 195 18.69 -23.07 -3.55
C GLU A 195 18.50 -23.42 -2.08
N ASP A 196 18.47 -24.72 -1.80
CA ASP A 196 19.13 -25.40 -0.68
C ASP A 196 18.27 -26.56 -0.16
N ALA A 197 18.64 -27.75 -0.62
CA ALA A 197 18.38 -29.01 0.04
C ALA A 197 19.40 -30.01 -0.51
N GLY A 198 20.62 -29.92 0.00
CA GLY A 198 21.66 -30.89 -0.25
C GLY A 198 22.77 -30.81 0.79
N LYS A 199 22.84 -31.85 1.64
CA LYS A 199 23.91 -32.20 2.61
C LYS A 199 23.70 -31.52 3.98
N LYS A 200 23.55 -32.25 5.09
CA LYS A 200 24.11 -33.55 5.47
C LYS A 200 23.33 -34.11 6.66
#